data_AF-A0A3C0JLS5-F1
#
_entry.id   AF-A0A3C0JLS5-F1
#
_cell.length_a   1.000
_cell.length_b   1.000
_cell.length_c   1.000
_cell.angle_alpha   90.00
_cell.angle_beta   90.00
_cell.angle_gamma   90.00
#
_symmetry.space_group_name_H-M   'P 1'
#
loop_
_entity.id
_entity.type
_entity.pdbx_description
1 polymer ?
#
loop_
_entity_poly.entity_id
_entity_poly.type
_entity_poly.pdbx_seq_one_letter_code
_entity_poly.pdbx_strand_id
1 'polypeptide(L)'
;MIFPSQLGRLLTLRTAPTLPLTVASLLLALAVAACNAGTDATVATLPTETPPATQTALPDPTSTPQPSPPATAGVLSLPKQSFVSLPGDEGAHLTPIEWWYFNGLLTDDTGGDYSFHYVTFQSVLPNGFTPRLLQLSWADHGKEVYLTDERPELPLLEATKAAFSFQVNDWSMAGDGTDYSMTFNTGEYSVALQAVSNKPATLHQGKGLVDLGRAGESYYYSRTRLATTGTLTIGEEQRQVTGLAWMDHQWGDFSIAPVGWDWMSLQLDDGSDLMISMVWDSTDHQPINSYGTYVPPNGQPRNISGENISLTAT
;
A
#
# COMPACT_ATOMS: atom_id res chain seq x y z
N MET A 1 -29.54 39.29 -39.65
CA MET A 1 -29.19 37.87 -39.73
C MET A 1 -28.96 37.39 -38.31
N ILE A 2 -29.83 36.50 -37.84
CA ILE A 2 -29.90 36.05 -36.45
C ILE A 2 -29.18 34.70 -36.38
N PHE A 3 -28.19 34.58 -35.49
CA PHE A 3 -27.52 33.33 -35.18
C PHE A 3 -28.39 32.46 -34.26
N PRO A 4 -28.46 31.12 -34.45
CA PRO A 4 -29.15 30.26 -33.50
C PRO A 4 -28.23 29.96 -32.31
N SER A 5 -28.78 30.10 -31.10
CA SER A 5 -28.23 29.65 -29.84
C SER A 5 -28.35 28.13 -29.71
N GLN A 6 -27.24 27.44 -29.44
CA GLN A 6 -27.24 26.05 -29.01
C GLN A 6 -27.63 25.97 -27.52
N LEU A 7 -28.67 25.21 -27.22
CA LEU A 7 -29.11 24.91 -25.87
C LEU A 7 -28.00 24.15 -25.10
N GLY A 8 -27.70 24.61 -23.89
CA GLY A 8 -26.86 23.90 -22.95
C GLY A 8 -27.42 22.52 -22.61
N ARG A 9 -26.56 21.50 -22.68
CA ARG A 9 -26.83 20.18 -22.10
C ARG A 9 -26.93 20.34 -20.58
N LEU A 10 -28.07 19.94 -20.01
CA LEU A 10 -28.19 19.69 -18.57
C LEU A 10 -27.18 18.61 -18.17
N LEU A 11 -26.26 18.93 -17.25
CA LEU A 11 -25.59 17.92 -16.44
C LEU A 11 -26.66 17.24 -15.58
N THR A 12 -26.98 16.00 -15.89
CA THR A 12 -27.64 15.10 -14.95
C THR A 12 -26.61 14.72 -13.89
N LEU A 13 -26.70 15.30 -12.68
CA LEU A 13 -26.08 14.73 -11.50
C LEU A 13 -26.71 13.35 -11.28
N ARG A 14 -25.98 12.29 -11.67
CA ARG A 14 -26.23 10.97 -11.11
C ARG A 14 -25.85 11.05 -9.65
N THR A 15 -26.81 10.79 -8.77
CA THR A 15 -26.59 10.58 -7.35
C THR A 15 -25.55 9.48 -7.18
N ALA A 16 -24.37 9.85 -6.70
CA ALA A 16 -23.39 8.87 -6.23
C ALA A 16 -24.04 8.09 -5.08
N PRO A 17 -23.86 6.75 -4.99
CA PRO A 17 -24.26 6.04 -3.79
C PRO A 17 -23.49 6.64 -2.61
N THR A 18 -24.21 7.08 -1.59
CA THR A 18 -23.61 7.56 -0.35
C THR A 18 -22.87 6.38 0.30
N LEU A 19 -21.54 6.33 0.20
CA LEU A 19 -20.77 5.39 0.99
C LEU A 19 -20.96 5.71 2.48
N PRO A 20 -21.16 4.72 3.35
CA PRO A 20 -21.22 4.96 4.78
C PRO A 20 -19.90 5.58 5.26
N LEU A 21 -19.96 6.51 6.23
CA LEU A 21 -18.78 7.25 6.73
C LEU A 21 -17.61 6.33 7.12
N THR A 22 -17.88 5.13 7.62
CA THR A 22 -16.85 4.15 7.99
C THR A 22 -16.05 3.64 6.79
N VAL A 23 -16.69 3.44 5.64
CA VAL A 23 -16.01 3.01 4.40
C VAL A 23 -15.26 4.20 3.78
N ALA A 24 -15.82 5.41 3.87
CA ALA A 24 -15.13 6.63 3.43
C ALA A 24 -13.87 6.91 4.28
N SER A 25 -13.93 6.75 5.61
CA SER A 25 -12.78 6.91 6.50
C SER A 25 -11.70 5.85 6.30
N LEU A 26 -12.08 4.63 5.89
CA LEU A 26 -11.10 3.57 5.62
C LEU A 26 -10.46 3.72 4.23
N LEU A 27 -11.23 4.08 3.21
CA LEU A 27 -10.66 4.47 1.91
C LEU A 27 -9.72 5.66 2.08
N LEU A 28 -10.06 6.61 2.95
CA LEU A 28 -9.18 7.70 3.33
C LEU A 28 -7.95 7.20 4.11
N ALA A 29 -8.07 6.23 5.01
CA ALA A 29 -6.91 5.64 5.70
C ALA A 29 -5.98 4.87 4.74
N LEU A 30 -6.54 4.18 3.75
CA LEU A 30 -5.77 3.54 2.68
C LEU A 30 -5.08 4.59 1.80
N ALA A 31 -5.77 5.69 1.46
CA ALA A 31 -5.18 6.81 0.73
C ALA A 31 -4.09 7.53 1.57
N VAL A 32 -4.25 7.66 2.89
CA VAL A 32 -3.25 8.26 3.79
C VAL A 32 -2.04 7.34 3.96
N ALA A 33 -2.25 6.02 4.07
CA ALA A 33 -1.17 5.04 4.02
C ALA A 33 -0.35 5.17 2.72
N ALA A 34 -1.01 5.46 1.60
CA ALA A 34 -0.34 5.68 0.32
C ALA A 34 0.32 7.06 0.17
N CYS A 35 -0.19 8.09 0.87
CA CYS A 35 0.20 9.49 0.71
C CYS A 35 1.17 10.01 1.79
N ASN A 36 1.56 9.21 2.78
CA ASN A 36 2.58 9.61 3.77
C ASN A 36 4.01 9.53 3.19
N ALA A 37 4.22 10.23 2.08
CA ALA A 37 5.51 10.76 1.67
C ALA A 37 5.41 12.29 1.75
N GLY A 38 5.70 12.85 2.93
CA GLY A 38 5.96 14.26 3.15
C GLY A 38 4.77 15.22 3.02
N THR A 39 4.24 15.70 4.16
CA THR A 39 3.94 17.14 4.36
C THR A 39 3.57 17.42 5.81
N ASP A 40 4.23 18.41 6.41
CA ASP A 40 3.92 18.97 7.72
C ASP A 40 2.52 19.59 7.72
N ALA A 41 1.59 19.00 8.48
CA ALA A 41 0.31 19.61 8.77
C ALA A 41 0.27 20.03 10.25
N THR A 42 0.63 21.29 10.52
CA THR A 42 0.40 21.94 11.81
C THR A 42 -1.09 22.04 12.10
N VAL A 43 -1.59 21.32 13.11
CA VAL A 43 -2.95 21.49 13.63
C VAL A 43 -2.93 22.44 14.83
N ALA A 44 -3.67 23.53 14.72
CA ALA A 44 -3.87 24.51 15.78
C ALA A 44 -4.73 23.92 16.91
N THR A 45 -4.25 24.02 18.15
CA THR A 45 -4.99 23.66 19.37
C THR A 45 -6.02 24.73 19.74
N LEU A 46 -7.27 24.32 20.01
CA LEU A 46 -8.29 25.15 20.65
C LEU A 46 -8.30 24.91 22.18
N PRO A 47 -8.46 25.95 23.01
CA PRO A 47 -8.48 25.81 24.46
C PRO A 47 -9.86 25.34 24.93
N THR A 48 -9.88 24.39 25.87
CA THR A 48 -11.09 24.05 26.64
C THR A 48 -10.83 24.36 28.11
N GLU A 49 -11.32 25.51 28.58
CA GLU A 49 -11.55 25.72 30.01
C GLU A 49 -12.85 25.02 30.42
N THR A 50 -12.86 24.37 31.57
CA THR A 50 -14.10 23.94 32.24
C THR A 50 -14.00 24.29 33.73
N PRO A 51 -15.04 24.88 34.35
CA PRO A 51 -14.99 25.34 35.75
C PRO A 51 -15.16 24.18 36.76
N PRO A 52 -14.83 24.40 38.05
CA PRO A 52 -14.79 23.33 39.03
C PRO A 52 -16.20 22.98 39.53
N ALA A 53 -16.50 21.67 39.59
CA ALA A 53 -17.68 21.16 40.28
C ALA A 53 -17.26 20.46 41.58
N THR A 54 -17.72 21.02 42.70
CA THR A 54 -17.69 20.41 44.03
C THR A 54 -18.70 19.26 44.10
N GLN A 55 -18.29 18.07 44.52
CA GLN A 55 -19.21 17.01 44.91
C GLN A 55 -18.79 16.32 46.22
N THR A 56 -19.79 16.23 47.10
CA THR A 56 -19.80 15.69 48.46
C THR A 56 -19.66 14.17 48.48
N ALA A 57 -19.00 13.63 49.50
CA ALA A 57 -18.76 12.19 49.70
C ALA A 57 -20.06 11.39 49.94
N LEU A 58 -20.14 10.21 49.33
CA LEU A 58 -21.14 9.15 49.57
C LEU A 58 -20.44 7.92 50.19
N PRO A 59 -21.14 7.10 51.00
CA PRO A 59 -20.53 6.09 51.88
C PRO A 59 -20.13 4.80 51.15
N ASP A 60 -19.11 4.13 51.69
CA ASP A 60 -18.50 2.88 51.21
C ASP A 60 -19.50 1.69 51.12
N PRO A 61 -19.56 0.97 49.98
CA PRO A 61 -20.20 -0.33 49.93
C PRO A 61 -19.24 -1.46 50.33
N THR A 62 -19.62 -2.17 51.37
CA THR A 62 -19.03 -3.43 51.87
C THR A 62 -18.82 -4.46 50.75
N SER A 63 -17.59 -4.99 50.67
CA SER A 63 -17.17 -6.03 49.73
C SER A 63 -17.83 -7.38 50.01
N THR A 64 -18.55 -7.93 49.03
CA THR A 64 -18.80 -9.38 48.93
C THR A 64 -17.94 -9.93 47.78
N PRO A 65 -17.23 -11.06 47.95
CA PRO A 65 -16.38 -11.59 46.89
C PRO A 65 -17.24 -12.19 45.77
N GLN A 66 -17.16 -11.59 44.59
CA GLN A 66 -17.74 -12.11 43.35
C GLN A 66 -16.97 -13.37 42.91
N PRO A 67 -17.64 -14.49 42.58
CA PRO A 67 -16.96 -15.67 42.09
C PRO A 67 -16.25 -15.37 40.76
N SER A 68 -15.02 -15.86 40.63
CA SER A 68 -14.21 -15.71 39.42
C SER A 68 -14.96 -16.24 38.19
N PRO A 69 -14.95 -15.54 37.05
CA PRO A 69 -15.50 -16.08 35.81
C PRO A 69 -14.77 -17.38 35.44
N PRO A 70 -15.47 -18.37 34.84
CA PRO A 70 -14.82 -19.59 34.38
C PRO A 70 -13.73 -19.22 33.37
N ALA A 71 -12.56 -19.85 33.48
CA ALA A 71 -11.48 -19.71 32.52
C ALA A 71 -12.05 -19.88 31.11
N THR A 72 -12.13 -18.78 30.36
CA THR A 72 -12.43 -18.83 28.94
C THR A 72 -11.34 -19.70 28.33
N ALA A 73 -11.76 -20.79 27.69
CA ALA A 73 -10.87 -21.71 27.00
C ALA A 73 -9.85 -20.88 26.22
N GLY A 74 -8.56 -21.09 26.53
CA GLY A 74 -7.48 -20.42 25.84
C GLY A 74 -7.74 -20.51 24.35
N VAL A 75 -7.84 -19.35 23.70
CA VAL A 75 -7.68 -19.28 22.25
C VAL A 75 -6.39 -20.05 21.99
N LEU A 76 -6.49 -21.19 21.31
CA LEU A 76 -5.33 -21.94 20.89
C LEU A 76 -4.45 -20.96 20.12
N SER A 77 -3.42 -20.44 20.77
CA SER A 77 -2.35 -19.73 20.07
C SER A 77 -1.69 -20.80 19.23
N LEU A 78 -2.12 -20.90 17.97
CA LEU A 78 -1.37 -21.63 16.98
C LEU A 78 0.09 -21.14 17.09
N PRO A 79 1.09 -22.04 17.16
CA PRO A 79 2.48 -21.60 17.22
C PRO A 79 2.74 -20.67 16.03
N LYS A 80 3.22 -19.47 16.32
CA LYS A 80 3.58 -18.43 15.35
C LYS A 80 4.76 -18.92 14.49
N GLN A 81 4.49 -19.78 13.52
CA GLN A 81 5.38 -20.10 12.41
C GLN A 81 4.54 -20.37 11.15
N SER A 82 3.75 -19.38 10.76
CA SER A 82 3.37 -19.24 9.35
C SER A 82 4.48 -18.41 8.70
N PHE A 83 5.15 -18.94 7.70
CA PHE A 83 6.10 -18.20 6.87
C PHE A 83 5.44 -17.95 5.52
N VAL A 84 5.92 -16.94 4.79
CA VAL A 84 5.49 -16.74 3.40
C VAL A 84 5.76 -18.02 2.60
N SER A 85 4.72 -18.53 1.96
CA SER A 85 4.68 -19.83 1.29
C SER A 85 4.25 -19.67 -0.16
N LEU A 86 5.24 -19.49 -1.03
CA LEU A 86 5.04 -19.35 -2.46
C LEU A 86 4.92 -20.71 -3.17
N PRO A 87 4.07 -20.82 -4.21
CA PRO A 87 3.30 -19.74 -4.83
C PRO A 87 2.00 -19.40 -4.09
N GLY A 88 1.56 -20.17 -3.09
CA GLY A 88 0.27 -19.99 -2.42
C GLY A 88 -0.08 -18.55 -2.05
N ASP A 89 0.87 -17.84 -1.44
CA ASP A 89 0.74 -16.47 -0.94
C ASP A 89 0.91 -15.38 -2.04
N GLU A 90 0.89 -15.74 -3.34
CA GLU A 90 0.69 -14.73 -4.39
C GLU A 90 -0.75 -14.24 -4.45
N GLY A 91 -1.69 -15.05 -3.97
CA GLY A 91 -3.10 -14.69 -3.96
C GLY A 91 -3.46 -13.71 -2.85
N ALA A 92 -4.69 -13.23 -2.89
CA ALA A 92 -5.25 -12.33 -1.90
C ALA A 92 -5.56 -13.03 -0.57
N HIS A 93 -5.25 -12.36 0.52
CA HIS A 93 -5.42 -12.82 1.89
C HIS A 93 -6.61 -12.14 2.56
N LEU A 94 -7.24 -12.86 3.49
CA LEU A 94 -8.37 -12.35 4.25
C LEU A 94 -7.90 -11.53 5.46
N THR A 95 -7.10 -10.49 5.23
CA THR A 95 -6.46 -9.70 6.30
C THR A 95 -6.97 -8.27 6.39
N PRO A 96 -6.89 -7.64 7.58
CA PRO A 96 -7.25 -6.23 7.76
C PRO A 96 -6.46 -5.29 6.85
N ILE A 97 -5.23 -5.64 6.51
CA ILE A 97 -4.36 -4.86 5.65
C ILE A 97 -3.66 -5.78 4.65
N GLU A 98 -3.65 -5.37 3.38
CA GLU A 98 -2.96 -6.05 2.30
C GLU A 98 -2.69 -5.09 1.13
N TRP A 99 -1.54 -5.22 0.46
CA TRP A 99 -1.28 -4.51 -0.78
C TRP A 99 -0.36 -5.24 -1.75
N TRP A 100 -0.58 -4.97 -3.04
CA TRP A 100 0.34 -5.27 -4.14
C TRP A 100 0.84 -3.95 -4.69
N TYR A 101 2.13 -3.69 -4.54
CA TYR A 101 2.76 -2.42 -4.82
C TYR A 101 3.80 -2.61 -5.92
N PHE A 102 3.56 -1.98 -7.08
CA PHE A 102 4.52 -1.97 -8.18
C PHE A 102 5.10 -0.58 -8.34
N ASN A 103 6.42 -0.48 -8.43
CA ASN A 103 7.09 0.73 -8.89
C ASN A 103 8.11 0.38 -9.96
N GLY A 104 8.32 1.26 -10.93
CA GLY A 104 9.26 0.98 -12.00
C GLY A 104 9.70 2.20 -12.78
N LEU A 105 10.82 2.01 -13.46
CA LEU A 105 11.38 2.96 -14.43
C LEU A 105 11.20 2.36 -15.82
N LEU A 106 10.77 3.18 -16.77
CA LEU A 106 10.52 2.81 -18.16
C LEU A 106 11.21 3.81 -19.09
N THR A 107 11.73 3.30 -20.20
CA THR A 107 12.21 4.12 -21.32
C THR A 107 11.48 3.69 -22.58
N ASP A 108 11.05 4.66 -23.39
CA ASP A 108 10.40 4.41 -24.69
C ASP A 108 11.40 4.27 -25.85
N ASP A 109 10.89 3.86 -27.01
CA ASP A 109 11.64 3.71 -28.27
C ASP A 109 12.14 5.03 -28.89
N THR A 110 11.75 6.17 -28.32
CA THR A 110 12.24 7.51 -28.68
C THR A 110 13.25 8.07 -27.67
N GLY A 111 13.50 7.36 -26.57
CA GLY A 111 14.39 7.77 -25.48
C GLY A 111 13.71 8.62 -24.40
N GLY A 112 12.38 8.62 -24.34
CA GLY A 112 11.62 9.23 -23.25
C GLY A 112 11.69 8.41 -21.97
N ASP A 113 11.92 9.07 -20.84
CA ASP A 113 12.04 8.43 -19.53
C ASP A 113 10.79 8.65 -18.67
N TYR A 114 10.31 7.57 -18.07
CA TYR A 114 9.10 7.54 -17.26
C TYR A 114 9.31 6.79 -15.95
N SER A 115 8.55 7.16 -14.93
CA SER A 115 8.40 6.35 -13.73
C SER A 115 6.94 6.17 -13.39
N PHE A 116 6.65 5.05 -12.76
CA PHE A 116 5.32 4.78 -12.24
C PHE A 116 5.40 4.15 -10.86
N HIS A 117 4.36 4.39 -10.09
CA HIS A 117 4.00 3.59 -8.93
C HIS A 117 2.51 3.27 -9.08
N TYR A 118 2.18 1.98 -9.09
CA TYR A 118 0.83 1.47 -9.20
C TYR A 118 0.56 0.43 -8.11
N VAL A 119 -0.37 0.73 -7.21
CA VAL A 119 -0.64 -0.08 -6.03
C VAL A 119 -2.12 -0.44 -5.93
N THR A 120 -2.41 -1.67 -5.50
CA THR A 120 -3.73 -2.08 -5.02
C THR A 120 -3.67 -2.23 -3.52
N PHE A 121 -4.40 -1.39 -2.78
CA PHE A 121 -4.66 -1.58 -1.36
C PHE A 121 -5.96 -2.33 -1.15
N GLN A 122 -5.96 -3.24 -0.18
CA GLN A 122 -7.11 -4.04 0.20
C GLN A 122 -7.22 -4.11 1.72
N SER A 123 -8.45 -4.03 2.22
CA SER A 123 -8.74 -4.24 3.64
C SER A 123 -9.98 -5.10 3.79
N VAL A 124 -9.96 -6.09 4.67
CA VAL A 124 -11.15 -6.90 5.00
C VAL A 124 -11.83 -6.33 6.23
N LEU A 125 -13.07 -5.87 6.05
CA LEU A 125 -13.89 -5.36 7.14
C LEU A 125 -14.59 -6.49 7.92
N PRO A 126 -14.95 -6.27 9.20
CA PRO A 126 -15.72 -7.24 9.98
C PRO A 126 -17.07 -7.64 9.37
N ASN A 127 -17.62 -6.83 8.47
CA ASN A 127 -18.87 -7.09 7.77
C ASN A 127 -18.67 -7.87 6.45
N GLY A 128 -17.44 -8.29 6.13
CA GLY A 128 -17.09 -9.07 4.94
C GLY A 128 -16.91 -8.26 3.66
N PHE A 129 -17.18 -6.94 3.68
CA PHE A 129 -16.81 -6.08 2.56
C PHE A 129 -15.31 -5.89 2.52
N THR A 130 -14.79 -5.73 1.30
CA THR A 130 -13.36 -5.60 1.07
C THR A 130 -13.08 -4.29 0.37
N PRO A 131 -13.04 -3.13 1.07
CA PRO A 131 -12.63 -1.88 0.44
C PRO A 131 -11.32 -2.05 -0.30
N ARG A 132 -11.32 -1.66 -1.57
CA ARG A 132 -10.16 -1.73 -2.45
C ARG A 132 -9.91 -0.36 -3.04
N LEU A 133 -8.64 0.03 -3.08
CA LEU A 133 -8.19 1.27 -3.70
C LEU A 133 -7.02 0.95 -4.63
N LEU A 134 -7.19 1.19 -5.92
CA LEU A 134 -6.07 1.23 -6.85
C LEU A 134 -5.58 2.68 -6.91
N GLN A 135 -4.28 2.89 -6.73
CA GLN A 135 -3.67 4.22 -6.79
C GLN A 135 -2.47 4.22 -7.73
N LEU A 136 -2.36 5.27 -8.53
CA LEU A 136 -1.30 5.48 -9.50
C LEU A 136 -0.58 6.79 -9.21
N SER A 137 0.74 6.76 -9.36
CA SER A 137 1.57 7.91 -9.68
C SER A 137 2.29 7.65 -10.99
N TRP A 138 2.34 8.63 -11.87
CA TRP A 138 3.01 8.59 -13.16
C TRP A 138 3.87 9.83 -13.34
N ALA A 139 5.08 9.66 -13.84
CA ALA A 139 5.95 10.77 -14.22
C ALA A 139 6.46 10.61 -15.66
N ASP A 140 6.38 11.70 -16.42
CA ASP A 140 7.16 11.91 -17.64
C ASP A 140 8.29 12.88 -17.29
N HIS A 141 9.52 12.34 -17.19
CA HIS A 141 10.67 13.09 -16.70
C HIS A 141 11.15 14.13 -17.72
N GLY A 142 11.00 13.85 -19.02
CA GLY A 142 11.38 14.77 -20.08
C GLY A 142 10.49 16.00 -20.16
N LYS A 143 9.21 15.86 -19.78
CA LYS A 143 8.23 16.96 -19.75
C LYS A 143 7.99 17.56 -18.37
N GLU A 144 8.61 17.01 -17.33
CA GLU A 144 8.36 17.37 -15.92
C GLU A 144 6.87 17.28 -15.54
N VAL A 145 6.18 16.25 -16.06
CA VAL A 145 4.78 15.99 -15.76
C VAL A 145 4.70 14.94 -14.67
N TYR A 146 3.98 15.24 -13.58
CA TYR A 146 3.76 14.33 -12.45
C TYR A 146 2.26 14.26 -12.19
N LEU A 147 1.69 13.07 -12.33
CA LEU A 147 0.25 12.83 -12.25
C LEU A 147 -0.04 11.76 -11.21
N THR A 148 -1.16 11.92 -10.51
CA THR A 148 -1.70 10.90 -9.60
C THR A 148 -3.17 10.70 -9.90
N ASP A 149 -3.66 9.49 -9.73
CA ASP A 149 -5.09 9.18 -9.86
C ASP A 149 -5.43 7.94 -9.02
N GLU A 150 -6.70 7.73 -8.74
CA GLU A 150 -7.17 6.62 -7.91
C GLU A 150 -8.52 6.05 -8.38
N ARG A 151 -8.73 4.75 -8.12
CA ARG A 151 -9.94 4.01 -8.45
C ARG A 151 -10.39 3.21 -7.22
N PRO A 152 -11.45 3.66 -6.51
CA PRO A 152 -12.01 2.92 -5.39
C PRO A 152 -13.02 1.87 -5.86
N GLU A 153 -13.08 0.76 -5.14
CA GLU A 153 -14.07 -0.31 -5.29
C GLU A 153 -14.50 -0.84 -3.92
N LEU A 154 -15.71 -1.42 -3.83
CA LEU A 154 -16.18 -2.12 -2.65
C LEU A 154 -16.69 -3.53 -3.01
N PRO A 155 -15.80 -4.44 -3.43
CA PRO A 155 -16.17 -5.81 -3.73
C PRO A 155 -16.55 -6.60 -2.48
N LEU A 156 -17.14 -7.78 -2.73
CA LEU A 156 -17.21 -8.84 -1.73
C LEU A 156 -15.89 -9.62 -1.70
N LEU A 157 -15.66 -10.27 -0.56
CA LEU A 157 -14.44 -11.00 -0.26
C LEU A 157 -14.14 -12.13 -1.26
N GLU A 158 -12.96 -12.09 -1.87
CA GLU A 158 -12.44 -13.19 -2.70
C GLU A 158 -10.98 -13.47 -2.30
N ALA A 159 -10.76 -14.47 -1.43
CA ALA A 159 -9.42 -15.03 -1.26
C ALA A 159 -9.04 -15.78 -2.52
N THR A 160 -7.82 -15.57 -2.99
CA THR A 160 -7.25 -16.36 -4.09
C THR A 160 -6.01 -17.09 -3.61
N LYS A 161 -5.52 -18.03 -4.41
CA LYS A 161 -4.28 -18.76 -4.12
C LYS A 161 -3.45 -18.79 -5.38
N ALA A 162 -2.13 -18.65 -5.23
CA ALA A 162 -1.16 -18.73 -6.32
C ALA A 162 -1.26 -17.65 -7.41
N ALA A 163 -2.31 -16.85 -7.44
CA ALA A 163 -2.45 -15.73 -8.35
C ALA A 163 -3.45 -14.72 -7.81
N PHE A 164 -3.36 -13.49 -8.29
CA PHE A 164 -4.31 -12.41 -8.05
C PHE A 164 -4.72 -11.76 -9.38
N SER A 165 -5.90 -11.15 -9.40
CA SER A 165 -6.40 -10.39 -10.54
C SER A 165 -7.42 -9.36 -10.07
N PHE A 166 -7.14 -8.10 -10.35
CA PHE A 166 -7.94 -6.95 -9.97
C PHE A 166 -8.31 -6.16 -11.22
N GLN A 167 -9.57 -5.79 -11.32
CA GLN A 167 -10.08 -4.88 -12.34
C GLN A 167 -11.00 -3.88 -11.65
N VAL A 168 -10.62 -2.60 -11.68
CA VAL A 168 -11.48 -1.51 -11.19
C VAL A 168 -11.66 -0.51 -12.31
N ASN A 169 -12.87 -0.44 -12.85
CA ASN A 169 -13.19 0.33 -14.05
C ASN A 169 -12.26 -0.06 -15.22
N ASP A 170 -11.44 0.87 -15.67
CA ASP A 170 -10.50 0.79 -16.78
C ASP A 170 -9.08 0.40 -16.36
N TRP A 171 -8.85 0.21 -15.06
CA TRP A 171 -7.54 -0.17 -14.51
C TRP A 171 -7.51 -1.64 -14.09
N SER A 172 -6.39 -2.31 -14.35
CA SER A 172 -6.20 -3.72 -14.04
C SER A 172 -4.80 -4.03 -13.52
N MET A 173 -4.71 -5.06 -12.68
CA MET A 173 -3.46 -5.61 -12.17
C MET A 173 -3.64 -7.11 -11.94
N ALA A 174 -2.74 -7.94 -12.44
CA ALA A 174 -2.79 -9.38 -12.20
C ALA A 174 -1.38 -9.98 -12.13
N GLY A 175 -1.27 -11.14 -11.50
CA GLY A 175 -0.03 -11.93 -11.53
C GLY A 175 -0.13 -13.28 -10.85
N ASP A 176 0.85 -14.14 -11.14
CA ASP A 176 0.92 -15.53 -10.66
C ASP A 176 2.25 -15.89 -9.97
N GLY A 177 3.08 -14.87 -9.71
CA GLY A 177 4.40 -15.03 -9.11
C GLY A 177 5.55 -15.11 -10.12
N THR A 178 5.25 -15.28 -11.39
CA THR A 178 6.23 -15.26 -12.49
C THR A 178 5.90 -14.16 -13.48
N ASP A 179 4.65 -14.11 -13.93
CA ASP A 179 4.16 -13.17 -14.93
C ASP A 179 3.17 -12.20 -14.29
N TYR A 180 3.28 -10.93 -14.64
CA TYR A 180 2.44 -9.85 -14.14
C TYR A 180 1.93 -8.99 -15.29
N SER A 181 0.70 -8.49 -15.16
CA SER A 181 0.10 -7.54 -16.10
C SER A 181 -0.46 -6.32 -15.36
N MET A 182 -0.30 -5.15 -15.96
CA MET A 182 -0.81 -3.88 -15.43
C MET A 182 -1.39 -3.07 -16.58
N THR A 183 -2.61 -2.57 -16.43
CA THR A 183 -3.19 -1.57 -17.33
C THR A 183 -3.71 -0.42 -16.51
N PHE A 184 -3.33 0.81 -16.87
CA PHE A 184 -3.78 2.02 -16.19
C PHE A 184 -3.70 3.22 -17.15
N ASN A 185 -4.31 4.32 -16.76
CA ASN A 185 -4.25 5.57 -17.50
C ASN A 185 -4.38 6.77 -16.56
N THR A 186 -3.77 7.89 -16.93
CA THR A 186 -3.90 9.18 -16.23
C THR A 186 -3.55 10.33 -17.17
N GLY A 187 -4.34 11.41 -17.13
CA GLY A 187 -4.20 12.52 -18.07
C GLY A 187 -4.31 12.06 -19.53
N GLU A 188 -3.27 12.33 -20.33
CA GLU A 188 -3.18 11.90 -21.74
C GLU A 188 -2.48 10.54 -21.92
N TYR A 189 -2.00 9.92 -20.83
CA TYR A 189 -1.18 8.72 -20.84
C TYR A 189 -2.05 7.48 -20.60
N SER A 190 -1.95 6.49 -21.49
CA SER A 190 -2.51 5.15 -21.29
C SER A 190 -1.42 4.10 -21.42
N VAL A 191 -1.33 3.20 -20.46
CA VAL A 191 -0.19 2.29 -20.30
C VAL A 191 -0.69 0.86 -20.12
N ALA A 192 -0.10 -0.06 -20.86
CA ALA A 192 -0.28 -1.50 -20.70
C ALA A 192 1.11 -2.15 -20.59
N LEU A 193 1.40 -2.80 -19.47
CA LEU A 193 2.68 -3.41 -19.15
C LEU A 193 2.53 -4.90 -18.88
N GLN A 194 3.53 -5.64 -19.34
CA GLN A 194 3.83 -7.01 -18.93
C GLN A 194 5.16 -7.01 -18.19
N ALA A 195 5.22 -7.66 -17.03
CA ALA A 195 6.42 -7.74 -16.23
C ALA A 195 6.71 -9.21 -15.87
N VAL A 196 7.95 -9.65 -16.07
CA VAL A 196 8.37 -11.04 -15.84
C VAL A 196 9.43 -11.10 -14.75
N SER A 197 9.21 -11.95 -13.76
CA SER A 197 10.15 -12.15 -12.66
C SER A 197 11.34 -13.00 -13.09
N ASN A 198 12.53 -12.41 -13.06
CA ASN A 198 13.78 -13.10 -13.43
C ASN A 198 14.57 -13.60 -12.21
N LYS A 199 14.09 -13.32 -10.99
CA LYS A 199 14.74 -13.69 -9.73
C LYS A 199 13.73 -14.37 -8.79
N PRO A 200 14.18 -15.30 -7.92
CA PRO A 200 13.35 -15.78 -6.83
C PRO A 200 12.82 -14.63 -5.97
N ALA A 201 11.67 -14.83 -5.32
CA ALA A 201 11.15 -13.88 -4.34
C ALA A 201 12.17 -13.64 -3.22
N THR A 202 12.25 -12.39 -2.79
CA THR A 202 13.04 -12.01 -1.63
C THR A 202 12.12 -11.98 -0.41
N LEU A 203 12.28 -12.95 0.48
CA LEU A 203 11.56 -12.98 1.76
C LEU A 203 12.26 -12.07 2.77
N HIS A 204 11.59 -11.00 3.21
CA HIS A 204 12.17 -10.08 4.17
C HIS A 204 12.35 -10.70 5.55
N GLN A 205 13.36 -10.26 6.28
CA GLN A 205 13.79 -10.85 7.54
C GLN A 205 14.04 -12.39 7.46
N GLY A 206 14.33 -12.89 6.25
CA GLY A 206 14.70 -14.28 5.96
C GLY A 206 13.52 -15.26 5.81
N LYS A 207 12.34 -14.94 6.34
CA LYS A 207 11.16 -15.83 6.28
C LYS A 207 9.87 -15.13 5.86
N GLY A 208 9.96 -13.85 5.53
CA GLY A 208 8.83 -13.03 5.10
C GLY A 208 7.88 -12.68 6.24
N LEU A 209 8.34 -12.69 7.48
CA LEU A 209 7.61 -12.13 8.63
C LEU A 209 8.46 -11.01 9.20
N VAL A 210 7.99 -9.78 9.06
CA VAL A 210 8.70 -8.56 9.41
C VAL A 210 8.12 -7.98 10.69
N ASP A 211 9.00 -7.73 11.66
CA ASP A 211 8.68 -6.97 12.87
C ASP A 211 8.66 -5.46 12.58
N LEU A 212 7.52 -4.82 12.80
CA LEU A 212 7.33 -3.37 12.67
C LEU A 212 7.33 -2.67 14.05
N GLY A 213 7.84 -3.34 15.09
CA GLY A 213 7.86 -2.89 16.47
C GLY A 213 6.45 -2.86 17.07
N ARG A 214 6.10 -1.77 17.77
CA ARG A 214 4.75 -1.63 18.37
C ARG A 214 3.62 -1.58 17.34
N ALA A 215 3.94 -1.41 16.04
CA ALA A 215 2.97 -1.45 14.96
C ALA A 215 2.51 -2.90 14.67
N GLY A 216 3.23 -3.92 15.13
CA GLY A 216 2.89 -5.33 14.93
C GLY A 216 3.83 -6.03 13.96
N GLU A 217 3.35 -7.10 13.34
CA GLU A 217 4.11 -7.88 12.36
C GLU A 217 3.35 -7.95 11.05
N SER A 218 4.08 -8.04 9.95
CA SER A 218 3.53 -8.17 8.61
C SER A 218 4.19 -9.29 7.85
N TYR A 219 3.42 -10.00 7.03
CA TYR A 219 3.98 -10.90 6.05
C TYR A 219 4.44 -10.09 4.85
N TYR A 220 5.65 -10.31 4.35
CA TYR A 220 6.24 -9.43 3.36
C TYR A 220 7.32 -10.11 2.51
N TYR A 221 7.15 -10.04 1.19
CA TYR A 221 8.21 -10.36 0.23
C TYR A 221 8.21 -9.39 -0.96
N SER A 222 9.31 -9.40 -1.71
CA SER A 222 9.43 -8.66 -2.98
C SER A 222 9.76 -9.55 -4.17
N ARG A 223 9.37 -9.10 -5.36
CA ARG A 223 10.04 -9.40 -6.62
C ARG A 223 10.92 -8.22 -7.00
N THR A 224 12.22 -8.37 -6.75
CA THR A 224 13.14 -7.23 -6.80
C THR A 224 13.57 -6.84 -8.20
N ARG A 225 13.33 -7.67 -9.23
CA ARG A 225 13.69 -7.39 -10.64
C ARG A 225 12.69 -8.03 -11.60
N LEU A 226 11.70 -7.25 -11.98
CA LEU A 226 10.74 -7.60 -13.00
C LEU A 226 11.18 -6.95 -14.32
N ALA A 227 11.52 -7.76 -15.32
CA ALA A 227 11.76 -7.23 -16.67
C ALA A 227 10.42 -6.78 -17.26
N THR A 228 10.29 -5.49 -17.51
CA THR A 228 9.02 -4.87 -17.89
C THR A 228 9.07 -4.44 -19.34
N THR A 229 8.04 -4.79 -20.08
CA THR A 229 7.82 -4.35 -21.46
C THR A 229 6.37 -3.93 -21.62
N GLY A 230 6.07 -3.12 -22.62
CA GLY A 230 4.69 -2.76 -22.84
C GLY A 230 4.51 -1.66 -23.86
N THR A 231 3.36 -1.03 -23.77
CA THR A 231 2.97 0.03 -24.68
C THR A 231 2.47 1.23 -23.89
N LEU A 232 3.00 2.39 -24.26
CA LEU A 232 2.58 3.70 -23.78
C LEU A 232 1.89 4.43 -24.93
N THR A 233 0.67 4.90 -24.70
CA THR A 233 -0.05 5.78 -25.62
C THR A 233 -0.11 7.18 -25.02
N ILE A 234 0.29 8.19 -25.79
CA ILE A 234 0.21 9.61 -25.44
C ILE A 234 -0.64 10.29 -26.52
N GLY A 235 -1.88 10.62 -26.20
CA GLY A 235 -2.84 11.10 -27.21
C GLY A 235 -3.10 10.03 -28.28
N GLU A 236 -2.70 10.29 -29.53
CA GLU A 236 -2.81 9.34 -30.65
C GLU A 236 -1.50 8.57 -30.93
N GLU A 237 -0.40 8.95 -30.28
CA GLU A 237 0.91 8.34 -30.50
C GLU A 237 1.08 7.11 -29.60
N GLN A 238 1.51 6.00 -30.19
CA GLN A 238 1.79 4.76 -29.47
C GLN A 238 3.29 4.46 -29.52
N ARG A 239 3.88 4.19 -28.36
CA ARG A 239 5.30 3.93 -28.15
C ARG A 239 5.52 2.59 -27.45
N GLN A 240 6.56 1.88 -27.83
CA GLN A 240 6.99 0.71 -27.08
C GLN A 240 7.85 1.15 -25.89
N VAL A 241 7.60 0.58 -24.72
CA VAL A 241 8.37 0.86 -23.50
C VAL A 241 9.03 -0.40 -22.99
N THR A 242 10.22 -0.23 -22.44
CA THR A 242 10.96 -1.29 -21.74
C THR A 242 11.52 -0.72 -20.44
N GLY A 243 11.76 -1.58 -19.46
CA GLY A 243 12.34 -1.13 -18.21
C GLY A 243 12.40 -2.21 -17.14
N LEU A 244 12.50 -1.76 -15.90
CA LEU A 244 12.64 -2.62 -14.74
C LEU A 244 11.65 -2.15 -13.67
N ALA A 245 10.85 -3.10 -13.17
CA ALA A 245 9.94 -2.86 -12.06
C ALA A 245 10.33 -3.68 -10.83
N TRP A 246 9.84 -3.22 -9.69
CA TRP A 246 9.87 -3.86 -8.40
C TRP A 246 8.43 -4.12 -7.97
N MET A 247 8.17 -5.28 -7.38
CA MET A 247 6.88 -5.56 -6.74
C MET A 247 7.08 -5.93 -5.29
N ASP A 248 6.25 -5.35 -4.44
CA ASP A 248 6.07 -5.73 -3.05
C ASP A 248 4.66 -6.27 -2.81
N HIS A 249 4.58 -7.33 -2.02
CA HIS A 249 3.32 -7.85 -1.50
C HIS A 249 3.43 -8.02 0.01
N GLN A 250 2.57 -7.29 0.72
CA GLN A 250 2.58 -7.25 2.18
C GLN A 250 1.16 -7.30 2.74
N TRP A 251 0.97 -8.11 3.77
CA TRP A 251 -0.34 -8.32 4.39
C TRP A 251 -0.22 -8.65 5.88
N GLY A 252 -1.32 -8.47 6.61
CA GLY A 252 -1.40 -8.85 8.01
C GLY A 252 -2.39 -8.02 8.82
N ASP A 253 -2.25 -8.17 10.14
CA ASP A 253 -2.98 -7.40 11.15
C ASP A 253 -1.96 -6.57 11.92
N PHE A 254 -1.62 -5.41 11.36
CA PHE A 254 -0.69 -4.45 11.94
C PHE A 254 -1.29 -3.05 11.89
N SER A 255 -0.79 -2.17 12.74
CA SER A 255 -1.25 -0.80 12.83
C SER A 255 -0.58 0.09 11.79
N ILE A 256 -1.40 0.86 11.09
CA ILE A 256 -0.98 1.96 10.21
C ILE A 256 -1.20 3.34 10.85
N ALA A 257 -1.64 3.40 12.12
CA ALA A 257 -1.90 4.64 12.82
C ALA A 257 -1.77 4.48 14.36
N PRO A 258 -1.07 5.37 15.08
CA PRO A 258 -0.24 6.49 14.61
C PRO A 258 1.16 6.00 14.19
N VAL A 259 1.28 5.52 12.95
CA VAL A 259 2.49 4.93 12.40
C VAL A 259 2.72 5.53 11.03
N GLY A 260 3.91 6.05 10.78
CA GLY A 260 4.40 6.44 9.47
C GLY A 260 5.62 5.60 9.09
N TRP A 261 6.04 5.69 7.83
CA TRP A 261 7.24 5.02 7.38
C TRP A 261 7.94 5.78 6.26
N ASP A 262 9.25 5.57 6.19
CA ASP A 262 10.06 5.83 5.01
C ASP A 262 10.43 4.48 4.39
N TRP A 263 10.27 4.38 3.08
CA TRP A 263 10.57 3.15 2.35
C TRP A 263 11.35 3.48 1.07
N MET A 264 12.31 2.62 0.75
CA MET A 264 13.04 2.69 -0.50
C MET A 264 13.34 1.29 -1.02
N SER A 265 13.19 1.13 -2.34
CA SER A 265 13.78 0.03 -3.10
C SER A 265 14.80 0.58 -4.09
N LEU A 266 15.93 -0.10 -4.21
CA LEU A 266 17.02 0.24 -5.12
C LEU A 266 17.42 -0.99 -5.90
N GLN A 267 17.55 -0.84 -7.22
CA GLN A 267 18.06 -1.85 -8.14
C GLN A 267 19.36 -1.30 -8.72
N LEU A 268 20.51 -1.84 -8.27
CA LEU A 268 21.83 -1.30 -8.59
C LEU A 268 22.41 -1.91 -9.87
N ASP A 269 23.25 -1.16 -10.58
CA ASP A 269 23.84 -1.59 -11.86
C ASP A 269 24.68 -2.87 -11.75
N ASP A 270 25.26 -3.14 -10.59
CA ASP A 270 26.05 -4.34 -10.34
C ASP A 270 25.20 -5.63 -10.21
N GLY A 271 23.88 -5.50 -10.24
CA GLY A 271 22.94 -6.61 -10.12
C GLY A 271 22.35 -6.80 -8.72
N SER A 272 22.84 -6.05 -7.73
CA SER A 272 22.35 -6.11 -6.37
C SER A 272 21.08 -5.26 -6.20
N ASP A 273 20.30 -5.62 -5.19
CA ASP A 273 19.06 -4.92 -4.85
C ASP A 273 19.03 -4.62 -3.35
N LEU A 274 18.40 -3.52 -2.96
CA LEU A 274 18.29 -3.08 -1.58
C LEU A 274 16.87 -2.61 -1.29
N MET A 275 16.27 -3.12 -0.22
CA MET A 275 15.07 -2.55 0.39
C MET A 275 15.42 -2.03 1.78
N ILE A 276 14.98 -0.83 2.11
CA ILE A 276 15.09 -0.25 3.46
C ILE A 276 13.73 0.27 3.87
N SER A 277 13.35 0.01 5.12
CA SER A 277 12.17 0.56 5.76
C SER A 277 12.53 1.14 7.12
N MET A 278 12.03 2.34 7.39
CA MET A 278 12.04 2.98 8.70
C MET A 278 10.61 3.22 9.12
N VAL A 279 10.25 2.80 10.32
CA VAL A 279 8.92 2.94 10.91
C VAL A 279 9.04 3.96 12.03
N TRP A 280 8.15 4.95 12.07
CA TRP A 280 8.17 6.04 13.05
C TRP A 280 6.76 6.37 13.55
N ASP A 281 6.68 6.95 14.73
CA ASP A 281 5.44 7.41 15.34
C ASP A 281 4.97 8.67 14.60
N SER A 282 3.78 8.63 14.00
CA SER A 282 3.30 9.73 13.18
C SER A 282 2.85 10.97 13.97
N THR A 283 2.88 10.93 15.31
CA THR A 283 2.52 12.06 16.17
C THR A 283 3.72 12.90 16.60
N ASP A 284 4.90 12.27 16.76
CA ASP A 284 6.10 12.93 17.27
C ASP A 284 7.39 12.60 16.47
N HIS A 285 7.24 11.85 15.37
CA HIS A 285 8.30 11.39 14.46
C HIS A 285 9.41 10.58 15.16
N GLN A 286 9.16 10.00 16.33
CA GLN A 286 10.15 9.14 16.97
C GLN A 286 10.28 7.81 16.22
N PRO A 287 11.52 7.31 15.98
CA PRO A 287 11.71 5.99 15.39
C PRO A 287 11.08 4.88 16.25
N ILE A 288 10.32 4.00 15.61
CA ILE A 288 9.76 2.78 16.21
C ILE A 288 10.66 1.58 15.90
N ASN A 289 10.97 1.38 14.61
CA ASN A 289 11.84 0.31 14.15
C ASN A 289 12.47 0.65 12.80
N SER A 290 13.55 -0.03 12.42
CA SER A 290 14.09 0.02 11.06
C SER A 290 14.69 -1.32 10.68
N TYR A 291 14.62 -1.66 9.40
CA TYR A 291 15.19 -2.87 8.86
C TYR A 291 15.43 -2.72 7.35
N GLY A 292 16.28 -3.58 6.81
CA GLY A 292 16.48 -3.64 5.38
C GLY A 292 16.80 -5.06 4.90
N THR A 293 16.82 -5.23 3.59
CA THR A 293 17.21 -6.48 2.94
C THR A 293 18.13 -6.16 1.77
N TYR A 294 19.36 -6.66 1.84
CA TYR A 294 20.31 -6.62 0.74
C TYR A 294 20.26 -7.94 -0.03
N VAL A 295 20.04 -7.86 -1.33
CA VAL A 295 20.04 -8.99 -2.25
C VAL A 295 21.28 -8.89 -3.12
N PRO A 296 22.31 -9.73 -2.93
CA PRO A 296 23.48 -9.69 -3.79
C PRO A 296 23.11 -10.08 -5.24
N PRO A 297 23.95 -9.75 -6.24
CA PRO A 297 23.71 -10.16 -7.63
C PRO A 297 23.62 -11.68 -7.75
N ASN A 298 24.45 -12.38 -6.96
CA ASN A 298 24.45 -13.82 -6.80
C ASN A 298 24.50 -14.18 -5.31
N GLY A 299 23.58 -15.02 -4.85
CA GLY A 299 23.54 -15.52 -3.48
C GLY A 299 22.20 -15.27 -2.78
N GLN A 300 22.18 -15.53 -1.47
CA GLN A 300 20.98 -15.40 -0.66
C GLN A 300 20.79 -13.96 -0.16
N PRO A 301 19.55 -13.45 -0.08
CA PRO A 301 19.24 -12.20 0.60
C PRO A 301 19.77 -12.17 2.03
N ARG A 302 20.16 -10.99 2.50
CA ARG A 302 20.71 -10.75 3.83
C ARG A 302 19.95 -9.62 4.51
N ASN A 303 19.59 -9.84 5.76
CA ASN A 303 18.96 -8.81 6.57
C ASN A 303 19.98 -7.73 6.90
N ILE A 304 19.56 -6.48 6.81
CA ILE A 304 20.27 -5.33 7.37
C ILE A 304 19.53 -4.95 8.63
N SER A 305 20.24 -4.99 9.76
CA SER A 305 19.67 -4.58 11.03
C SER A 305 19.54 -3.07 11.12
N GLY A 306 18.53 -2.60 11.84
CA GLY A 306 18.18 -1.19 11.95
C GLY A 306 19.31 -0.28 12.41
N GLU A 307 20.23 -0.76 13.26
CA GLU A 307 21.39 0.02 13.71
C GLU A 307 22.39 0.35 12.60
N ASN A 308 22.30 -0.32 11.44
CA ASN A 308 23.13 -0.04 10.26
C ASN A 308 22.42 0.87 9.25
N ILE A 309 21.24 1.40 9.59
CA ILE A 309 20.43 2.25 8.73
C ILE A 309 20.29 3.61 9.39
N SER A 310 20.68 4.66 8.66
CA SER A 310 20.44 6.04 9.05
C SER A 310 19.95 6.82 7.83
N LEU A 311 18.80 7.48 7.97
CA LEU A 311 18.30 8.45 7.00
C LEU A 311 18.62 9.86 7.50
N THR A 312 19.17 10.70 6.64
CA THR A 312 19.49 12.09 6.96
C THR A 312 18.99 12.97 5.82
N ALA A 313 18.03 13.83 6.11
CA ALA A 313 17.61 14.86 5.18
C ALA A 313 18.76 15.87 5.00
N THR A 314 19.05 16.22 3.75
CA THR A 314 20.11 17.16 3.36
C THR A 314 19.52 18.49 2.92
#